data_AF-A0A1W9GGH7-F1
#
_entry.id   AF-A0A1W9GGH7-F1
#
_cell.length_a   1.000
_cell.length_b   1.000
_cell.length_c   1.000
_cell.angle_alpha   90.00
_cell.angle_beta   90.00
_cell.angle_gamma   90.00
#
_symmetry.space_group_name_H-M   'P 1'
#
loop_
_entity.id
_entity.type
_entity.pdbx_description
1 polymer ?
#
loop_
_entity_poly.entity_id
_entity_poly.type
_entity_poly.pdbx_seq_one_letter_code
_entity_poly.pdbx_strand_id
1 'polypeptide(L)'
;MTAPQVFISYSGHDSFETSLLQYAIETLLNREGVVAWTFQRDQVRSEKEIANSLKQRVRESVATIFLVSPTTLDGGATQWMELAYSDAFDVPTFVLLHHLEYEELKAKERGVPPLLLSSQCNSAHDWKRIVEDIRNLLNKGK
;
A
#
# COMPACT_ATOMS: atom_id res chain seq x y z
N MET A 1 -5.21 -9.81 22.23
CA MET A 1 -4.88 -8.62 21.42
C MET A 1 -4.85 -9.07 19.98
N THR A 2 -5.54 -8.37 19.09
CA THR A 2 -5.43 -8.59 17.64
C THR A 2 -4.04 -8.19 17.18
N ALA A 3 -3.39 -9.00 16.36
CA ALA A 3 -2.09 -8.68 15.80
C ALA A 3 -2.16 -7.36 14.99
N PRO A 4 -1.14 -6.49 15.05
CA PRO A 4 -1.10 -5.29 14.22
C PRO A 4 -1.16 -5.68 12.74
N GLN A 5 -1.82 -4.87 11.92
CA GLN A 5 -1.93 -5.12 10.49
C GLN A 5 -1.35 -3.97 9.67
N VAL A 6 -0.81 -4.31 8.50
CA VAL A 6 -0.37 -3.37 7.46
C VAL A 6 -1.21 -3.65 6.22
N PHE A 7 -1.79 -2.59 5.65
CA PHE A 7 -2.53 -2.69 4.39
C PHE A 7 -1.53 -2.62 3.23
N ILE A 8 -1.59 -3.56 2.30
CA ILE A 8 -0.77 -3.55 1.09
C ILE A 8 -1.70 -3.41 -0.12
N SER A 9 -1.44 -2.38 -0.91
CA SER A 9 -2.15 -2.09 -2.14
C SER A 9 -1.21 -2.23 -3.34
N TYR A 10 -1.70 -2.87 -4.39
CA TYR A 10 -1.05 -2.89 -5.69
C TYR A 10 -2.13 -2.93 -6.78
N SER A 11 -1.77 -2.51 -7.99
CA SER A 11 -2.62 -2.66 -9.17
C SER A 11 -1.82 -3.21 -10.34
N GLY A 12 -2.47 -4.05 -11.15
CA GLY A 12 -2.01 -4.34 -12.51
C GLY A 12 -1.47 -5.74 -12.83
N HIS A 13 -1.08 -5.86 -14.10
CA HIS A 13 -0.77 -7.10 -14.83
C HIS A 13 0.67 -7.62 -14.68
N ASP A 14 1.60 -6.84 -14.13
CA ASP A 14 2.95 -7.30 -13.71
C ASP A 14 2.86 -8.08 -12.39
N SER A 15 1.95 -9.06 -12.40
CA SER A 15 1.54 -9.81 -11.23
C SER A 15 2.72 -10.57 -10.63
N PHE A 16 3.67 -11.04 -11.44
CA PHE A 16 4.77 -11.85 -10.94
C PHE A 16 5.74 -11.06 -10.05
N GLU A 17 6.36 -9.99 -10.57
CA GLU A 17 7.33 -9.19 -9.81
C GLU A 17 6.68 -8.50 -8.62
N THR A 18 5.48 -7.95 -8.83
CA THR A 18 4.69 -7.32 -7.76
C THR A 18 4.30 -8.34 -6.69
N SER A 19 3.91 -9.56 -7.07
CA SER A 19 3.62 -10.63 -6.10
C SER A 19 4.87 -11.11 -5.36
N LEU A 20 6.04 -11.13 -6.02
CA LEU A 20 7.30 -11.46 -5.36
C LEU A 20 7.70 -10.40 -4.34
N LEU A 21 7.58 -9.11 -4.70
CA LEU A 21 7.84 -8.01 -3.79
C LEU A 21 6.85 -8.02 -2.63
N GLN A 22 5.56 -8.20 -2.91
CA GLN A 22 4.54 -8.38 -1.89
C GLN A 22 4.91 -9.54 -0.97
N TYR A 23 5.14 -10.73 -1.50
CA TYR A 23 5.52 -11.91 -0.72
C TYR A 23 6.75 -11.67 0.17
N ALA A 24 7.76 -10.97 -0.34
CA ALA A 24 8.95 -10.61 0.42
C ALA A 24 8.63 -9.67 1.59
N ILE A 25 7.82 -8.64 1.36
CA ILE A 25 7.35 -7.71 2.40
C ILE A 25 6.54 -8.47 3.46
N GLU A 26 5.57 -9.27 3.03
CA GLU A 26 4.69 -10.05 3.91
C GLU A 26 5.49 -11.04 4.77
N THR A 27 6.48 -11.70 4.19
CA THR A 27 7.36 -12.63 4.91
C THR A 27 8.12 -11.93 6.03
N LEU A 28 8.60 -10.70 5.79
CA LEU A 28 9.28 -9.94 6.84
C LEU A 28 8.32 -9.41 7.90
N LEU A 29 7.17 -8.86 7.50
CA LEU A 29 6.15 -8.39 8.44
C LEU A 29 5.65 -9.51 9.35
N ASN A 30 5.45 -10.71 8.80
CA ASN A 30 5.01 -11.89 9.56
C ASN A 30 6.05 -12.30 10.63
N ARG A 31 7.35 -12.13 10.38
CA ARG A 31 8.40 -12.37 11.40
C ARG A 31 8.30 -11.42 12.59
N GLU A 32 7.70 -10.24 12.38
CA GLU A 32 7.45 -9.24 13.42
C GLU A 32 6.07 -9.42 14.10
N GLY A 33 5.34 -10.48 13.75
CA GLY A 33 3.97 -10.69 14.23
C GLY A 33 2.95 -9.71 13.66
N VAL A 34 3.24 -9.11 12.50
CA VAL A 34 2.36 -8.17 11.78
C VAL A 34 1.65 -8.90 10.65
N VAL A 35 0.33 -8.71 10.56
CA VAL A 35 -0.48 -9.27 9.49
C VAL A 35 -0.46 -8.33 8.29
N ALA A 36 -0.11 -8.83 7.11
CA ALA A 36 -0.30 -8.08 5.88
C ALA A 36 -1.69 -8.38 5.31
N TRP A 37 -2.47 -7.33 5.04
CA TRP A 37 -3.81 -7.43 4.47
C TRP A 37 -3.84 -6.79 3.08
N THR A 38 -4.39 -7.49 2.10
CA THR A 38 -4.47 -7.04 0.71
C THR A 38 -5.91 -7.11 0.20
N PHE A 39 -6.37 -6.04 -0.47
CA PHE A 39 -7.68 -6.01 -1.11
C PHE A 39 -7.78 -7.07 -2.21
N GLN A 40 -8.98 -7.60 -2.46
CA GLN A 40 -9.26 -8.76 -3.31
C GLN A 40 -8.74 -10.11 -2.79
N ARG A 41 -7.45 -10.25 -2.41
CA ARG A 41 -6.91 -11.53 -1.91
C ARG A 41 -7.55 -11.95 -0.59
N ASP A 42 -7.57 -11.05 0.38
CA ASP A 42 -8.01 -11.35 1.75
C ASP A 42 -9.49 -10.99 1.96
N GLN A 43 -10.21 -10.77 0.86
CA GLN A 43 -11.60 -10.34 0.85
C GLN A 43 -12.55 -11.52 0.60
N VAL A 44 -13.61 -11.58 1.39
CA VAL A 44 -14.74 -12.49 1.19
C VAL A 44 -15.99 -11.67 1.46
N ARG A 45 -16.89 -11.40 0.49
CA ARG A 45 -18.31 -10.91 0.61
C ARG A 45 -18.85 -10.10 -0.61
N SER A 46 -20.07 -9.54 -0.47
CA SER A 46 -20.84 -8.70 -1.41
C SER A 46 -20.33 -7.24 -1.54
N GLU A 47 -20.57 -6.54 -2.66
CA GLU A 47 -20.01 -5.20 -2.98
C GLU A 47 -20.16 -4.12 -1.88
N LYS A 48 -21.32 -4.03 -1.22
CA LYS A 48 -21.53 -3.07 -0.13
C LYS A 48 -20.68 -3.41 1.09
N GLU A 49 -20.53 -4.70 1.38
CA GLU A 49 -19.65 -5.19 2.44
C GLU A 49 -18.18 -5.07 2.03
N ILE A 50 -17.86 -5.19 0.74
CA ILE A 50 -16.52 -4.97 0.18
C ILE A 50 -16.07 -3.53 0.49
N ALA A 51 -16.88 -2.54 0.15
CA ALA A 51 -16.53 -1.13 0.38
C ALA A 51 -16.35 -0.81 1.88
N ASN A 52 -17.24 -1.34 2.74
CA ASN A 52 -17.13 -1.16 4.18
C ASN A 52 -15.91 -1.89 4.77
N SER A 53 -15.66 -3.12 4.32
CA SER A 53 -14.52 -3.91 4.75
C SER A 53 -13.21 -3.26 4.33
N LEU A 54 -13.12 -2.73 3.12
CA LEU A 54 -11.93 -2.04 2.65
C LEU A 54 -11.63 -0.82 3.52
N LYS A 55 -12.61 0.09 3.67
CA LYS A 55 -12.46 1.28 4.53
C LYS A 55 -12.03 0.91 5.94
N GLN A 56 -12.66 -0.11 6.51
CA GLN A 56 -12.35 -0.55 7.86
C GLN A 56 -10.94 -1.13 7.98
N ARG A 57 -10.49 -1.92 7.00
CA ARG A 57 -9.14 -2.51 6.99
C ARG A 57 -8.06 -1.46 6.83
N VAL A 58 -8.27 -0.47 5.97
CA VAL A 58 -7.36 0.68 5.86
C VAL A 58 -7.29 1.42 7.20
N ARG A 59 -8.44 1.76 7.79
CA ARG A 59 -8.52 2.49 9.08
C ARG A 59 -7.84 1.76 10.24
N GLU A 60 -8.00 0.44 10.31
CA GLU A 60 -7.43 -0.38 11.38
C GLU A 60 -5.94 -0.71 11.15
N SER A 61 -5.35 -0.27 10.04
CA SER A 61 -3.95 -0.54 9.71
C SER A 61 -3.01 0.44 10.41
N VAL A 62 -1.87 -0.06 10.87
CA VAL A 62 -0.82 0.77 11.50
C VAL A 62 -0.01 1.55 10.45
N ALA A 63 -0.01 1.04 9.22
CA ALA A 63 0.58 1.66 8.05
C ALA A 63 -0.05 1.07 6.79
N THR A 64 0.06 1.80 5.68
CA THR A 64 -0.28 1.33 4.34
C THR A 64 0.94 1.37 3.43
N ILE A 65 1.07 0.37 2.56
CA ILE A 65 2.11 0.28 1.54
C ILE A 65 1.42 0.26 0.18
N PHE A 66 1.80 1.19 -0.70
CA PHE A 66 1.32 1.25 -2.07
C PHE A 66 2.46 0.90 -3.03
N LEU A 67 2.31 -0.20 -3.76
CA LEU A 67 3.16 -0.53 -4.89
C LEU A 67 2.56 0.13 -6.13
N VAL A 68 3.25 1.13 -6.67
CA VAL A 68 2.82 1.90 -7.84
C VAL A 68 3.74 1.57 -9.00
N SER A 69 3.15 1.13 -10.11
CA SER A 69 3.85 0.81 -11.36
C SER A 69 3.27 1.59 -12.54
N PRO A 70 3.84 1.52 -13.76
CA PRO A 70 3.21 2.10 -14.93
C PRO A 70 1.76 1.63 -15.13
N THR A 71 1.47 0.36 -14.85
CA THR A 71 0.11 -0.19 -14.98
C THR A 71 -0.88 0.42 -13.99
N THR A 72 -0.40 0.86 -12.82
CA THR A 72 -1.19 1.62 -11.85
C THR A 72 -1.68 2.94 -12.42
N LEU A 73 -0.86 3.60 -13.25
CA LEU A 73 -1.24 4.86 -13.87
C LEU A 73 -2.33 4.69 -14.92
N ASP A 74 -2.34 3.54 -15.60
CA ASP A 74 -3.28 3.27 -16.70
C ASP A 74 -4.62 2.70 -16.21
N GLY A 75 -4.69 2.09 -15.02
CA GLY A 75 -5.89 1.40 -14.53
C GLY A 75 -6.07 1.29 -13.01
N GLY A 76 -5.30 2.04 -12.21
CA GLY A 76 -5.24 1.92 -10.74
C GLY A 76 -6.36 2.63 -9.96
N ALA A 77 -7.55 2.85 -10.53
CA ALA A 77 -8.62 3.62 -9.88
C ALA A 77 -8.97 3.12 -8.45
N THR A 78 -8.97 1.81 -8.25
CA THR A 78 -9.17 1.20 -6.92
C THR A 78 -8.06 1.57 -5.95
N GLN A 79 -6.79 1.51 -6.39
CA GLN A 79 -5.63 1.87 -5.59
C GLN A 79 -5.64 3.36 -5.22
N TRP A 80 -6.13 4.24 -6.09
CA TRP A 80 -6.33 5.66 -5.79
C TRP A 80 -7.39 5.90 -4.71
N MET A 81 -8.48 5.12 -4.74
CA MET A 81 -9.49 5.16 -3.68
C MET A 81 -8.90 4.69 -2.33
N GLU A 82 -8.08 3.64 -2.34
CA GLU A 82 -7.41 3.14 -1.13
C GLU A 82 -6.41 4.16 -0.55
N LEU A 83 -5.68 4.87 -1.42
CA LEU A 83 -4.80 5.97 -1.03
C LEU A 83 -5.61 7.10 -0.35
N ALA A 84 -6.74 7.47 -0.94
CA ALA A 84 -7.62 8.49 -0.36
C ALA A 84 -8.18 8.07 1.02
N TYR A 85 -8.45 6.79 1.25
CA TYR A 85 -8.82 6.31 2.59
C TYR A 85 -7.66 6.36 3.58
N SER A 86 -6.45 6.04 3.14
CA SER A 86 -5.28 6.08 4.01
C SER A 86 -5.01 7.50 4.50
N ASP A 87 -5.08 8.47 3.58
CA ASP A 87 -5.00 9.91 3.88
C ASP A 87 -6.14 10.36 4.81
N ALA A 88 -7.38 10.04 4.48
CA ALA A 88 -8.55 10.45 5.27
C ALA A 88 -8.60 9.88 6.70
N PHE A 89 -7.84 8.81 6.98
CA PHE A 89 -7.72 8.20 8.30
C PHE A 89 -6.37 8.47 8.97
N ASP A 90 -5.55 9.37 8.41
CA ASP A 90 -4.21 9.71 8.89
C ASP A 90 -3.31 8.47 9.10
N VAL A 91 -3.47 7.46 8.24
CA VAL A 91 -2.68 6.22 8.31
C VAL A 91 -1.33 6.46 7.64
N PRO A 92 -0.19 6.19 8.32
CA PRO A 92 1.14 6.33 7.73
C PRO A 92 1.24 5.58 6.40
N THR A 93 1.50 6.32 5.32
CA THR A 93 1.46 5.79 3.96
C THR A 93 2.85 5.78 3.34
N PHE A 94 3.25 4.62 2.82
CA PHE A 94 4.51 4.42 2.13
C PHE A 94 4.25 4.06 0.66
N VAL A 95 4.78 4.86 -0.26
CA VAL A 95 4.65 4.61 -1.70
C VAL A 95 5.97 4.08 -2.24
N LEU A 96 5.92 2.91 -2.87
CA LEU A 96 7.04 2.26 -3.55
C LEU A 96 6.80 2.29 -5.06
N LEU A 97 7.69 2.95 -5.79
CA LEU A 97 7.65 3.07 -7.24
C LEU A 97 8.40 1.91 -7.89
N HIS A 98 7.69 1.09 -8.66
CA HIS A 98 8.21 -0.09 -9.35
C HIS A 98 8.22 0.16 -10.86
N HIS A 99 9.40 0.08 -11.48
CA HIS A 99 9.64 0.44 -12.89
C HIS A 99 9.12 1.84 -13.24
N LEU A 100 9.23 2.76 -12.28
CA LEU A 100 8.72 4.10 -12.43
C LEU A 100 9.53 5.09 -11.59
N GLU A 101 9.91 6.20 -12.19
CA GLU A 101 10.58 7.30 -11.53
C GLU A 101 9.58 8.38 -11.10
N TYR A 102 9.90 9.11 -10.03
CA TYR A 102 9.02 10.16 -9.50
C TYR A 102 8.73 11.27 -10.53
N GLU A 103 9.69 11.59 -11.39
CA GLU A 103 9.49 12.57 -12.46
C GLU A 103 8.51 12.08 -13.54
N GLU A 104 8.39 10.77 -13.74
CA GLU A 104 7.39 10.19 -14.65
C GLU A 104 5.97 10.29 -14.07
N LEU A 105 5.81 10.23 -12.73
CA LEU A 105 4.53 10.53 -12.08
C LEU A 105 4.09 11.97 -12.35
N LYS A 106 5.00 12.93 -12.12
CA LYS A 106 4.73 14.35 -12.32
C LYS A 106 4.36 14.66 -13.77
N ALA A 107 5.10 14.08 -14.72
CA ALA A 107 4.82 14.27 -16.15
C ALA A 107 3.42 13.79 -16.57
N LYS A 108 2.83 12.85 -15.82
CA LYS A 108 1.49 12.29 -16.04
C LYS A 108 0.42 12.90 -15.12
N GLU A 109 0.60 14.14 -14.65
CA GLU A 109 -0.26 14.87 -13.70
C GLU A 109 -1.78 14.69 -13.85
N ARG A 110 -2.31 14.57 -15.08
CA ARG A 110 -3.76 14.36 -15.32
C ARG A 110 -4.30 13.00 -14.87
N GLY A 111 -3.45 11.99 -14.75
CA GLY A 111 -3.83 10.62 -14.35
C GLY A 111 -3.35 10.22 -12.94
N VAL A 112 -2.58 11.08 -12.29
CA VAL A 112 -1.98 10.81 -10.98
C VAL A 112 -2.71 11.63 -9.90
N PRO A 113 -3.22 11.00 -8.83
CA PRO A 113 -3.84 11.74 -7.74
C PRO A 113 -2.85 12.75 -7.12
N PRO A 114 -3.27 13.99 -6.82
CA PRO A 114 -2.42 14.99 -6.17
C PRO A 114 -1.80 14.48 -4.85
N LEU A 115 -2.56 13.66 -4.11
CA LEU A 115 -2.12 12.99 -2.88
C LEU A 115 -0.86 12.16 -3.07
N LEU A 116 -0.71 11.50 -4.22
CA LEU A 116 0.49 10.72 -4.53
C LEU A 116 1.69 11.63 -4.77
N LEU A 117 1.48 12.75 -5.46
CA LEU A 117 2.54 13.73 -5.74
C LEU A 117 3.01 14.44 -4.46
N SER A 118 2.12 14.64 -3.49
CA SER A 118 2.46 15.19 -2.17
C SER A 118 2.99 14.15 -1.18
N SER A 119 2.91 12.85 -1.50
CA SER A 119 3.40 11.77 -0.65
C SER A 119 4.89 11.53 -0.83
N GLN A 120 5.55 11.01 0.20
CA GLN A 120 6.93 10.56 0.10
C GLN A 120 6.99 9.24 -0.69
N CYS A 121 7.37 9.34 -1.96
CA CYS A 121 7.61 8.19 -2.83
C CYS A 121 9.05 7.70 -2.69
N ASN A 122 9.25 6.39 -2.60
CA ASN A 122 10.55 5.75 -2.58
C ASN A 122 10.67 4.77 -3.76
N SER A 123 11.89 4.44 -4.17
CA SER A 123 12.08 3.35 -5.13
C SER A 123 11.64 2.03 -4.52
N ALA A 124 11.05 1.12 -5.32
CA ALA A 124 10.74 -0.24 -4.90
C ALA A 124 11.97 -0.99 -4.35
N HIS A 125 13.19 -0.63 -4.77
CA HIS A 125 14.42 -1.20 -4.22
C HIS A 125 14.63 -0.90 -2.73
N ASP A 126 14.04 0.18 -2.21
CA ASP A 126 14.14 0.60 -0.82
C ASP A 126 13.11 -0.10 0.10
N TRP A 127 12.40 -1.12 -0.40
CA TRP A 127 11.35 -1.81 0.35
C TRP A 127 11.78 -2.31 1.74
N LYS A 128 13.05 -2.72 1.91
CA LYS A 128 13.58 -3.13 3.22
C LYS A 128 13.59 -2.00 4.24
N ARG A 129 13.92 -0.79 3.80
CA ARG A 129 13.89 0.41 4.64
C ARG A 129 12.46 0.73 5.10
N ILE A 130 11.48 0.58 4.21
CA ILE A 130 10.06 0.74 4.58
C ILE A 130 9.64 -0.26 5.65
N VAL A 131 10.07 -1.51 5.55
CA VAL A 131 9.81 -2.50 6.62
C VAL A 131 10.47 -2.09 7.94
N GLU A 132 11.68 -1.53 7.91
CA GLU A 132 12.35 -0.99 9.11
C GLU A 132 11.61 0.23 9.68
N ASP A 133 11.12 1.13 8.83
CA ASP A 133 10.32 2.28 9.26
C ASP A 133 9.00 1.83 9.92
N ILE A 134 8.34 0.81 9.37
CA ILE A 134 7.15 0.18 9.98
C ILE A 134 7.49 -0.46 11.33
N ARG A 135 8.63 -1.16 11.46
CA ARG A 135 9.08 -1.69 12.76
C ARG A 135 9.27 -0.57 13.79
N ASN A 136 9.85 0.56 13.37
CA ASN A 136 10.04 1.71 14.24
C ASN A 136 8.70 2.32 14.68
N LEU A 137 7.70 2.37 13.80
CA LEU A 137 6.33 2.80 14.14
C LEU A 137 5.71 1.88 15.19
N LEU A 138 5.83 0.57 15.02
CA LEU A 138 5.30 -0.42 15.98
C LEU A 138 5.95 -0.35 17.36
N ASN A 139 7.24 -0.01 17.42
CA ASN A 139 7.98 0.13 18.67
C ASN A 139 7.72 1.45 19.40
N LYS A 140 7.36 2.53 18.68
CA LYS A 140 6.97 3.82 19.28
C LYS A 140 5.55 3.82 19.87
N GLY A 141 4.71 2.86 19.47
CA GLY A 141 3.35 2.68 19.98
C GLY A 141 3.23 1.78 21.22
N LYS A 142 4.35 1.29 21.76
CA LYS A 142 4.44 0.59 23.05
C LYS A 142 4.91 1.54 24.14
#